data_AF-S2DDN0-F1
#
_entry.id   AF-S2DDN0-F1
#
_cell.length_a   1.000
_cell.length_b   1.000
_cell.length_c   1.000
_cell.angle_alpha   90.00
_cell.angle_beta   90.00
_cell.angle_gamma   90.00
#
_symmetry.space_group_name_H-M   'P 1'
#
loop_
_entity.id
_entity.type
_entity.pdbx_description
1 polymer ?
#
loop_
_entity_poly.entity_id
_entity_poly.type
_entity_poly.pdbx_seq_one_letter_code
_entity_poly.pdbx_strand_id
1 'polypeptide(L)'
;MNKQLIFFAILLMTSTLAFGQGDAEEKEPEKSTKNAVTVFSIFDTRIEISKNKEGRRTFEFYSSPKVYEDEELERYIKKANTHSTDLQFDLGINQWIGSADAPEVRAWGSWNPAINFDYTYRPGKNFRLKSMIGVSWYNFKFEDRNIQALRGEDGIVFEDYSPGGGTKSKISASYLSAGLIPTFTTGNGKIRIGAGPYVGTRLGGRGKFVYNNDEGKRTKEFQRTNLFVNNFRYGARLEVGVANVDLFMNYDLNEMFQTDKGPQVNTISFGIIL
;
A
#
# COMPACT_ATOMS: atom_id res chain seq x y z
N MET A 1 -6.57 -23.69 -27.32
CA MET A 1 -6.78 -23.57 -25.87
C MET A 1 -5.41 -23.53 -25.20
N ASN A 2 -4.86 -22.36 -24.90
CA ASN A 2 -3.57 -22.22 -24.18
C ASN A 2 -3.63 -20.95 -23.32
N LYS A 3 -3.60 -21.14 -21.99
CA LYS A 3 -3.54 -20.06 -21.00
C LYS A 3 -2.07 -19.65 -20.82
N GLN A 4 -1.72 -18.44 -21.22
CA GLN A 4 -0.43 -17.81 -20.92
C GLN A 4 -0.57 -17.05 -19.59
N LEU A 5 0.17 -17.49 -18.57
CA LEU A 5 0.30 -16.84 -17.27
C LEU A 5 1.38 -15.75 -17.40
N ILE A 6 1.00 -14.47 -17.28
CA ILE A 6 1.94 -13.35 -17.30
C ILE A 6 2.43 -13.11 -15.87
N PHE A 7 3.69 -13.46 -15.59
CA PHE A 7 4.41 -13.01 -14.40
C PHE A 7 4.95 -11.60 -14.62
N PHE A 8 4.63 -10.67 -13.72
CA PHE A 8 5.25 -9.35 -13.66
C PHE A 8 6.59 -9.47 -12.93
N ALA A 9 7.70 -9.35 -13.66
CA ALA A 9 9.03 -9.20 -13.08
C ALA A 9 9.24 -7.73 -12.68
N ILE A 10 9.53 -7.48 -11.41
CA ILE A 10 10.00 -6.19 -10.91
C ILE A 10 11.50 -6.12 -11.18
N LEU A 11 11.89 -5.22 -12.08
CA LEU A 11 13.27 -4.97 -12.49
C LEU A 11 14.01 -4.23 -11.35
N LEU A 12 14.90 -4.90 -10.62
CA LEU A 12 15.88 -4.24 -9.77
C LEU A 12 17.10 -3.83 -10.61
N MET A 13 17.43 -2.54 -10.57
CA MET A 13 18.66 -1.96 -11.12
C MET A 13 19.90 -2.66 -10.52
N THR A 14 20.67 -3.35 -11.35
CA THR A 14 21.96 -3.93 -10.99
C THR A 14 23.04 -2.85 -11.04
N SER A 15 23.58 -2.44 -9.89
CA SER A 15 24.90 -1.82 -9.83
C SER A 15 25.96 -2.93 -9.94
N THR A 16 26.89 -2.77 -10.88
CA THR A 16 27.99 -3.68 -11.23
C THR A 16 28.74 -4.21 -10.01
N LEU A 17 28.76 -5.54 -9.82
CA LEU A 17 29.73 -6.24 -8.98
C LEU A 17 30.79 -6.84 -9.89
N ALA A 18 32.03 -6.36 -9.74
CA ALA A 18 33.20 -6.97 -10.35
C ALA A 18 33.48 -8.32 -9.66
N PHE A 19 33.48 -9.41 -10.42
CA PHE A 19 33.94 -10.71 -9.95
C PHE A 19 35.46 -10.77 -10.07
N GLY A 20 36.16 -10.83 -8.93
CA GLY A 20 37.56 -11.22 -8.86
C GLY A 20 37.65 -12.68 -8.45
N GLN A 21 38.24 -13.51 -9.31
CA GLN A 21 38.62 -14.89 -9.04
C GLN A 21 39.96 -14.88 -8.28
N GLY A 22 40.01 -15.52 -7.11
CA GLY A 22 41.20 -15.66 -6.29
C GLY A 22 41.07 -16.86 -5.36
N ASP A 23 42.09 -17.70 -5.36
CA ASP A 23 42.13 -19.07 -4.84
C ASP A 23 41.86 -19.21 -3.33
N ALA A 24 41.43 -20.43 -2.96
CA ALA A 24 41.08 -20.82 -1.60
C ALA A 24 42.30 -20.87 -0.68
N GLU A 25 42.23 -20.13 0.43
CA GLU A 25 43.06 -20.35 1.61
C GLU A 25 42.16 -20.26 2.86
N GLU A 26 42.11 -21.37 3.60
CA GLU A 26 41.28 -21.56 4.79
C GLU A 26 41.89 -20.77 5.96
N LYS A 27 41.27 -19.64 6.33
CA LYS A 27 41.58 -18.91 7.57
C LYS A 27 40.41 -19.06 8.55
N GLU A 28 40.74 -19.48 9.76
CA GLU A 28 39.82 -19.57 10.90
C GLU A 28 38.97 -18.30 11.05
N PRO A 29 37.67 -18.40 11.39
CA PRO A 29 36.83 -17.22 11.51
C PRO A 29 37.20 -16.43 12.76
N GLU A 30 37.96 -15.34 12.54
CA GLU A 30 38.14 -14.27 13.49
C GLU A 30 36.74 -13.77 13.92
N LYS A 31 36.44 -13.79 15.24
CA LYS A 31 35.18 -13.26 15.79
C LYS A 31 35.05 -11.78 15.45
N SER A 32 34.42 -11.47 14.31
CA SER A 32 34.12 -10.10 13.94
C SER A 32 32.99 -9.60 14.83
N THR A 33 33.32 -8.71 15.76
CA THR A 33 32.37 -7.86 16.49
C THR A 33 31.60 -7.02 15.46
N LYS A 34 30.50 -7.58 14.92
CA LYS A 34 29.60 -6.89 14.00
C LYS A 34 28.70 -5.98 14.84
N ASN A 35 28.93 -4.67 14.76
CA ASN A 35 27.98 -3.70 15.30
C ASN A 35 26.78 -3.66 14.34
N ALA A 36 25.66 -4.29 14.72
CA ALA A 36 24.39 -4.17 13.99
C ALA A 36 23.82 -2.76 14.21
N VAL A 37 23.54 -2.01 13.12
CA VAL A 37 23.22 -0.58 13.21
C VAL A 37 21.76 -0.27 12.90
N THR A 38 21.04 -1.06 12.09
CA THR A 38 19.62 -0.81 11.81
C THR A 38 18.91 -2.09 11.38
N VAL A 39 17.73 -2.35 11.94
CA VAL A 39 16.87 -3.49 11.59
C VAL A 39 15.49 -2.99 11.22
N PHE A 40 14.94 -3.44 10.10
CA PHE A 40 13.54 -3.20 9.75
C PHE A 40 12.93 -4.45 9.09
N SER A 41 11.61 -4.59 9.17
CA SER A 41 10.87 -5.74 8.64
C SER A 41 10.12 -5.37 7.36
N ILE A 42 10.10 -6.31 6.42
CA ILE A 42 9.19 -6.31 5.27
C ILE A 42 8.50 -7.67 5.26
N PHE A 43 7.18 -7.71 5.51
CA PHE A 43 6.45 -8.96 5.76
C PHE A 43 7.13 -9.78 6.88
N ASP A 44 7.32 -11.08 6.66
CA ASP A 44 8.08 -12.01 7.52
C ASP A 44 9.60 -11.97 7.28
N THR A 45 10.08 -11.05 6.43
CA THR A 45 11.51 -10.93 6.10
C THR A 45 12.15 -9.77 6.87
N ARG A 46 13.10 -10.11 7.73
CA ARG A 46 13.91 -9.17 8.48
C ARG A 46 15.13 -8.77 7.65
N ILE A 47 15.37 -7.46 7.52
CA ILE A 47 16.55 -6.93 6.87
C ILE A 47 17.44 -6.29 7.94
N GLU A 48 18.67 -6.77 8.03
CA GLU A 48 19.68 -6.24 8.95
C GLU A 48 20.75 -5.49 8.17
N ILE A 49 20.95 -4.23 8.55
CA ILE A 49 22.00 -3.38 8.02
C ILE A 49 23.10 -3.27 9.07
N SER A 50 24.27 -3.80 8.73
CA SER A 50 25.47 -3.69 9.54
C SER A 50 26.50 -2.81 8.85
N LYS A 51 27.33 -2.12 9.65
CA LYS A 51 28.43 -1.30 9.14
C LYS A 51 29.74 -1.95 9.57
N ASN A 52 30.59 -2.29 8.62
CA ASN A 52 31.91 -2.83 8.95
C ASN A 52 32.85 -1.71 9.47
N LYS A 53 34.03 -2.09 9.99
CA LYS A 53 35.02 -1.14 10.54
C LYS A 53 35.52 -0.10 9.52
N GLU A 54 35.41 -0.40 8.23
CA GLU A 54 35.75 0.50 7.10
C GLU A 54 34.58 1.39 6.66
N GLY A 55 33.42 1.23 7.28
CA GLY A 55 32.23 2.02 7.01
C GLY A 55 31.33 1.55 5.86
N ARG A 56 31.63 0.41 5.22
CA ARG A 56 30.75 -0.22 4.22
C ARG A 56 29.53 -0.84 4.88
N ARG A 57 28.37 -0.72 4.21
CA ARG A 57 27.10 -1.29 4.65
C ARG A 57 26.92 -2.69 4.07
N THR A 58 26.57 -3.66 4.91
CA THR A 58 26.15 -5.00 4.50
C THR A 58 24.66 -5.15 4.74
N PHE A 59 23.96 -5.83 3.82
CA PHE A 59 22.53 -6.11 3.90
C PHE A 59 22.34 -7.61 4.04
N GLU A 60 21.73 -8.05 5.13
CA GLU A 60 21.45 -9.46 5.38
C GLU A 60 19.92 -9.66 5.47
N PHE A 61 19.39 -10.64 4.74
CA PHE A 61 17.95 -10.92 4.62
C PHE A 61 17.62 -12.23 5.33
N TYR A 62 16.69 -12.20 6.28
CA TYR A 62 16.28 -13.36 7.07
C TYR A 62 14.77 -13.57 6.96
N SER A 63 14.35 -14.68 6.33
CA SER A 63 12.97 -15.17 6.45
C SER A 63 12.79 -15.78 7.84
N SER A 64 11.85 -15.31 8.65
CA SER A 64 11.71 -15.80 10.03
C SER A 64 11.02 -17.17 10.14
N PRO A 65 11.38 -18.01 11.15
CA PRO A 65 12.43 -17.80 12.15
C PRO A 65 13.64 -18.73 11.91
N LYS A 66 14.83 -18.16 11.73
CA LYS A 66 16.07 -18.86 12.10
C LYS A 66 16.29 -18.67 13.60
N VAL A 67 16.58 -19.78 14.27
CA VAL A 67 17.11 -19.80 15.64
C VAL A 67 18.48 -19.11 15.61
N TYR A 68 18.65 -18.02 16.35
CA TYR A 68 19.93 -17.34 16.49
C TYR A 68 20.74 -18.05 17.59
N GLU A 69 22.00 -18.41 17.33
CA GLU A 69 22.89 -19.02 18.34
C GLU A 69 23.46 -17.99 19.34
N ASP A 70 23.23 -16.70 19.11
CA ASP A 70 23.81 -15.63 19.92
C ASP A 70 22.81 -15.10 20.97
N GLU A 71 23.03 -15.47 22.24
CA GLU A 71 22.24 -15.04 23.41
C GLU A 71 22.26 -13.52 23.64
N GLU A 72 23.29 -12.81 23.20
CA GLU A 72 23.34 -11.34 23.31
C GLU A 72 22.44 -10.69 22.26
N LEU A 73 22.43 -11.23 21.04
CA LEU A 73 21.53 -10.80 19.98
C LEU A 73 20.06 -11.14 20.35
N GLU A 74 19.80 -12.32 20.93
CA GLU A 74 18.49 -12.65 21.48
C GLU A 74 18.04 -11.67 22.56
N ARG A 75 18.92 -11.30 23.51
CA ARG A 75 18.58 -10.33 24.58
C ARG A 75 18.38 -8.92 24.03
N TYR A 76 19.16 -8.51 23.04
CA TYR A 76 19.00 -7.23 22.35
C TYR A 76 17.67 -7.16 21.56
N ILE A 77 17.26 -8.28 20.94
CA ILE A 77 15.99 -8.40 20.19
C ILE A 77 14.78 -8.57 21.11
N LYS A 78 14.91 -9.33 22.20
CA LYS A 78 13.84 -9.60 23.19
C LYS A 78 13.55 -8.42 24.11
N LYS A 79 14.45 -7.43 24.20
CA LYS A 79 14.11 -6.15 24.82
C LYS A 79 13.04 -5.54 23.93
N ALA A 80 11.78 -5.67 24.34
CA ALA A 80 10.63 -5.18 23.60
C ALA A 80 10.90 -3.74 23.19
N ASN A 81 11.32 -3.53 21.94
CA ASN A 81 11.77 -2.22 21.54
C ASN A 81 10.56 -1.31 21.68
N THR A 82 10.69 -0.33 22.57
CA THR A 82 9.70 0.71 22.81
C THR A 82 9.33 1.40 21.48
N HIS A 83 10.18 1.29 20.46
CA HIS A 83 9.98 1.81 19.12
C HIS A 83 10.25 0.73 18.06
N SER A 84 9.39 0.57 17.05
CA SER A 84 9.71 -0.21 15.84
C SER A 84 9.38 0.57 14.59
N THR A 85 9.96 0.15 13.47
CA THR A 85 9.61 0.64 12.14
C THR A 85 9.32 -0.54 11.22
N ASP A 86 8.26 -0.44 10.45
CA ASP A 86 7.73 -1.55 9.65
C ASP A 86 7.29 -1.03 8.27
N LEU A 87 7.54 -1.81 7.21
CA LEU A 87 7.01 -1.54 5.87
C LEU A 87 5.80 -2.46 5.63
N GLN A 88 4.64 -1.87 5.45
CA GLN A 88 3.34 -2.53 5.39
C GLN A 88 2.72 -2.39 3.99
N PHE A 89 2.09 -3.45 3.50
CA PHE A 89 1.35 -3.44 2.24
C PHE A 89 -0.14 -3.67 2.47
N ASP A 90 -0.95 -2.68 2.13
CA ASP A 90 -2.41 -2.85 2.17
C ASP A 90 -2.88 -3.40 0.83
N LEU A 91 -3.68 -4.47 0.86
CA LEU A 91 -4.40 -4.97 -0.31
C LEU A 91 -5.89 -4.95 -0.02
N GLY A 92 -6.58 -3.95 -0.55
CA GLY A 92 -8.03 -3.82 -0.37
C GLY A 92 -8.79 -3.52 -1.65
N ILE A 93 -10.04 -3.14 -1.47
CA ILE A 93 -10.93 -2.61 -2.51
C ILE A 93 -11.52 -1.29 -2.05
N ASN A 94 -11.83 -0.42 -3.00
CA ASN A 94 -12.55 0.82 -2.78
C ASN A 94 -14.02 0.63 -3.11
N GLN A 95 -14.86 1.34 -2.37
CA GLN A 95 -16.25 1.61 -2.71
C GLN A 95 -16.55 3.06 -2.35
N TRP A 96 -17.55 3.65 -3.00
CA TRP A 96 -18.11 4.94 -2.60
C TRP A 96 -19.47 4.74 -1.96
N ILE A 97 -19.79 5.61 -1.01
CA ILE A 97 -21.03 5.61 -0.23
C ILE A 97 -21.64 7.00 -0.42
N GLY A 98 -22.90 7.07 -0.86
CA GLY A 98 -23.59 8.36 -1.04
C GLY A 98 -24.53 8.36 -2.24
N SER A 99 -24.57 9.51 -2.94
CA SER A 99 -25.57 9.87 -3.96
C SER A 99 -25.84 8.80 -5.03
N ALA A 100 -27.10 8.73 -5.47
CA ALA A 100 -27.54 7.94 -6.63
C ALA A 100 -27.00 8.44 -7.98
N ASP A 101 -26.43 9.65 -8.04
CA ASP A 101 -25.86 10.22 -9.28
C ASP A 101 -24.47 9.65 -9.62
N ALA A 102 -23.82 8.99 -8.66
CA ALA A 102 -22.54 8.33 -8.91
C ALA A 102 -22.77 6.97 -9.61
N PRO A 103 -22.01 6.63 -10.66
CA PRO A 103 -22.07 5.30 -11.23
C PRO A 103 -21.74 4.24 -10.19
N GLU A 104 -22.54 3.18 -10.17
CA GLU A 104 -22.26 2.02 -9.33
C GLU A 104 -20.87 1.47 -9.63
N VAL A 105 -20.18 1.04 -8.56
CA VAL A 105 -18.84 0.48 -8.67
C VAL A 105 -18.78 -0.92 -8.17
N ARG A 106 -18.06 -1.72 -8.93
CA ARG A 106 -17.91 -3.14 -8.65
C ARG A 106 -16.77 -3.40 -7.71
N ALA A 107 -16.92 -4.39 -6.83
CA ALA A 107 -15.85 -4.80 -5.94
C ALA A 107 -14.59 -5.24 -6.73
N TRP A 108 -14.76 -6.14 -7.70
CA TRP A 108 -13.62 -6.69 -8.45
C TRP A 108 -13.04 -5.71 -9.48
N GLY A 109 -11.79 -5.28 -9.25
CA GLY A 109 -11.07 -4.34 -10.10
C GLY A 109 -11.00 -2.91 -9.55
N SER A 110 -11.72 -2.65 -8.46
CA SER A 110 -11.68 -1.41 -7.68
C SER A 110 -10.59 -1.47 -6.61
N TRP A 111 -9.43 -2.01 -6.96
CA TRP A 111 -8.33 -2.32 -6.04
C TRP A 111 -7.79 -1.11 -5.27
N ASN A 112 -7.54 -1.25 -3.98
CA ASN A 112 -6.87 -0.29 -3.13
C ASN A 112 -5.52 -0.86 -2.64
N PRO A 113 -4.47 -0.92 -3.48
CA PRO A 113 -3.15 -1.22 -2.96
C PRO A 113 -2.61 0.02 -2.23
N ALA A 114 -1.87 -0.18 -1.14
CA ALA A 114 -1.08 0.86 -0.50
C ALA A 114 0.26 0.32 0.00
N ILE A 115 1.23 1.22 0.12
CA ILE A 115 2.53 0.98 0.73
C ILE A 115 2.67 1.99 1.86
N ASN A 116 2.82 1.51 3.08
CA ASN A 116 2.87 2.33 4.29
C ASN A 116 4.18 2.06 5.04
N PHE A 117 4.86 3.12 5.44
CA PHE A 117 5.92 3.08 6.42
C PHE A 117 5.32 3.45 7.78
N ASP A 118 5.44 2.54 8.72
CA ASP A 118 4.91 2.67 10.07
C ASP A 118 6.05 2.86 11.06
N TYR A 119 5.85 3.79 11.99
CA TYR A 119 6.63 3.90 13.22
C TYR A 119 5.72 3.60 14.40
N THR A 120 6.06 2.60 15.20
CA THR A 120 5.25 2.17 16.34
C THR A 120 5.94 2.46 17.67
N TYR A 121 5.33 3.30 18.50
CA TYR A 121 5.71 3.52 19.89
C TYR A 121 4.90 2.61 20.85
N ARG A 122 5.55 1.96 21.82
CA ARG A 122 4.98 0.98 22.75
C ARG A 122 5.28 1.36 24.20
N PRO A 123 4.57 2.34 24.79
CA PRO A 123 4.80 2.78 26.17
C PRO A 123 4.39 1.75 27.22
N GLY A 124 3.63 0.72 26.83
CA GLY A 124 3.21 -0.36 27.72
C GLY A 124 2.92 -1.64 26.94
N LYS A 125 2.60 -2.71 27.66
CA LYS A 125 2.43 -4.06 27.08
C LYS A 125 1.25 -4.15 26.10
N ASN A 126 0.18 -3.40 26.36
CA ASN A 126 -1.12 -3.55 25.70
C ASN A 126 -1.50 -2.35 24.83
N PHE A 127 -0.63 -1.35 24.71
CA PHE A 127 -0.88 -0.14 23.95
C PHE A 127 0.26 0.14 22.99
N ARG A 128 -0.11 0.53 21.77
CA ARG A 128 0.80 0.92 20.71
C ARG A 128 0.27 2.21 20.09
N LEU A 129 1.14 3.17 19.83
CA LEU A 129 0.82 4.32 19.00
C LEU A 129 1.56 4.17 17.68
N LYS A 130 0.82 3.90 16.60
CA LYS A 130 1.35 3.79 15.25
C LYS A 130 1.25 5.14 14.55
N SER A 131 2.37 5.64 14.03
CA SER A 131 2.43 6.75 13.09
C SER A 131 2.69 6.19 11.70
N MET A 132 1.80 6.47 10.76
CA MET A 132 1.83 5.92 9.40
C MET A 132 2.15 7.04 8.40
N ILE A 133 3.01 6.78 7.43
CA ILE A 133 3.13 7.57 6.20
C ILE A 133 3.14 6.63 5.00
N GLY A 134 2.29 6.85 3.99
CA GLY A 134 2.15 5.89 2.91
C GLY A 134 1.50 6.42 1.65
N VAL A 135 1.65 5.66 0.58
CA VAL A 135 1.05 5.94 -0.73
C VAL A 135 -0.02 4.89 -1.02
N SER A 136 -1.21 5.33 -1.40
CA SER A 136 -2.33 4.46 -1.76
C SER A 136 -2.87 4.78 -3.15
N TRP A 137 -3.41 3.77 -3.84
CA TRP A 137 -4.01 3.92 -5.17
C TRP A 137 -5.49 3.56 -5.14
N TYR A 138 -6.31 4.58 -5.22
CA TYR A 138 -7.76 4.52 -5.25
C TYR A 138 -8.18 4.21 -6.68
N ASN A 139 -9.11 3.28 -6.82
CA ASN A 139 -9.54 2.74 -8.07
C ASN A 139 -11.02 2.40 -7.96
N PHE A 140 -11.82 2.99 -8.84
CA PHE A 140 -13.26 2.85 -8.86
C PHE A 140 -13.67 2.38 -10.24
N LYS A 141 -13.87 1.06 -10.39
CA LYS A 141 -14.26 0.45 -11.65
C LYS A 141 -15.78 0.40 -11.74
N PHE A 142 -16.35 1.05 -12.75
CA PHE A 142 -17.79 1.13 -12.90
C PHE A 142 -18.39 -0.24 -13.22
N GLU A 143 -19.59 -0.49 -12.69
CA GLU A 143 -20.34 -1.73 -12.95
C GLU A 143 -20.77 -1.77 -14.43
N ASP A 144 -21.38 -0.67 -14.89
CA ASP A 144 -21.59 -0.40 -16.31
C ASP A 144 -20.28 0.02 -16.98
N ARG A 145 -19.94 -0.68 -18.05
CA ARG A 145 -18.67 -0.51 -18.78
C ARG A 145 -18.81 0.52 -19.91
N ASN A 146 -20.02 0.92 -20.27
CA ASN A 146 -20.30 1.92 -21.30
C ASN A 146 -20.33 3.34 -20.75
N ILE A 147 -20.44 3.53 -19.42
CA ILE A 147 -20.35 4.86 -18.82
C ILE A 147 -18.91 5.36 -18.90
N GLN A 148 -18.67 6.50 -19.51
CA GLN A 148 -17.38 7.17 -19.57
C GLN A 148 -17.34 8.35 -18.58
N ALA A 149 -16.30 8.39 -17.75
CA ALA A 149 -16.03 9.54 -16.90
C ALA A 149 -15.21 10.59 -17.65
N LEU A 150 -15.81 11.76 -17.86
CA LEU A 150 -15.25 12.87 -18.60
C LEU A 150 -15.10 14.10 -17.72
N ARG A 151 -14.14 14.95 -18.07
CA ARG A 151 -14.00 16.26 -17.45
C ARG A 151 -14.84 17.26 -18.23
N GLY A 152 -15.95 17.71 -17.65
CA GLY A 152 -16.71 18.84 -18.15
C GLY A 152 -16.10 20.19 -17.73
N GLU A 153 -16.75 21.27 -18.17
CA GLU A 153 -16.40 22.65 -17.83
C GLU A 153 -16.56 22.91 -16.33
N ASP A 154 -17.72 22.55 -15.79
CA ASP A 154 -18.10 22.83 -14.40
C ASP A 154 -18.01 21.63 -13.46
N GLY A 155 -17.64 20.45 -13.93
CA GLY A 155 -17.60 19.26 -13.08
C GLY A 155 -17.28 18.00 -13.86
N ILE A 156 -17.16 16.88 -13.14
CA ILE A 156 -17.10 15.57 -13.79
C ILE A 156 -18.48 15.24 -14.38
N VAL A 157 -18.47 14.67 -15.57
CA VAL A 157 -19.68 14.19 -16.25
C VAL A 157 -19.52 12.69 -16.49
N PHE A 158 -20.61 11.95 -16.31
CA PHE A 158 -20.70 10.54 -16.62
C PHE A 158 -21.64 10.38 -17.80
N GLU A 159 -21.09 9.99 -18.95
CA GLU A 159 -21.85 9.91 -20.21
C GLU A 159 -21.90 8.47 -20.71
N ASP A 160 -23.02 8.09 -21.30
CA ASP A 160 -23.11 6.82 -22.02
C ASP A 160 -22.32 6.88 -23.32
N TYR A 161 -21.42 5.92 -23.50
CA TYR A 161 -20.72 5.75 -24.75
C TYR A 161 -21.67 5.16 -25.80
N SER A 162 -22.29 6.05 -26.58
CA SER A 162 -23.37 5.73 -27.53
C SER A 162 -23.03 4.72 -28.64
N PRO A 163 -21.77 4.57 -29.11
CA PRO A 163 -21.43 3.44 -29.99
C PRO A 163 -21.54 2.06 -29.30
N GLY A 164 -21.64 2.04 -27.96
CA GLY A 164 -21.60 0.81 -27.16
C GLY A 164 -20.22 0.14 -27.18
N GLY A 165 -20.14 -1.09 -26.70
CA GLY A 165 -18.87 -1.86 -26.75
C GLY A 165 -17.80 -1.38 -25.76
N GLY A 166 -18.19 -0.64 -24.72
CA GLY A 166 -17.37 -0.36 -23.55
C GLY A 166 -16.96 -1.65 -22.84
N THR A 167 -15.66 -1.85 -22.67
CA THR A 167 -15.08 -3.05 -22.03
C THR A 167 -14.53 -2.78 -20.64
N LYS A 168 -14.20 -1.51 -20.33
CA LYS A 168 -13.72 -1.09 -19.02
C LYS A 168 -13.85 0.42 -18.87
N SER A 169 -14.54 0.85 -17.82
CA SER A 169 -14.54 2.22 -17.36
C SER A 169 -14.11 2.31 -15.90
N LYS A 170 -13.31 3.32 -15.56
CA LYS A 170 -12.69 3.44 -14.24
C LYS A 170 -12.15 4.84 -13.98
N ILE A 171 -12.30 5.30 -12.74
CA ILE A 171 -11.56 6.43 -12.18
C ILE A 171 -10.46 5.89 -11.26
N SER A 172 -9.30 6.54 -11.31
CA SER A 172 -8.18 6.26 -10.42
C SER A 172 -7.65 7.55 -9.80
N ALA A 173 -7.23 7.46 -8.54
CA ALA A 173 -6.52 8.52 -7.84
C ALA A 173 -5.40 7.91 -6.99
N SER A 174 -4.34 8.66 -6.71
CA SER A 174 -3.27 8.22 -5.82
C SER A 174 -3.01 9.28 -4.77
N TYR A 175 -2.78 8.87 -3.53
CA TYR A 175 -2.64 9.77 -2.39
C TYR A 175 -1.41 9.43 -1.55
N LEU A 176 -0.64 10.46 -1.17
CA LEU A 176 0.28 10.40 -0.05
C LEU A 176 -0.52 10.69 1.22
N SER A 177 -0.44 9.82 2.21
CA SER A 177 -1.25 9.88 3.42
C SER A 177 -0.36 9.80 4.66
N ALA A 178 -0.76 10.47 5.73
CA ALA A 178 -0.17 10.35 7.04
C ALA A 178 -1.27 10.08 8.08
N GLY A 179 -1.00 9.24 9.06
CA GLY A 179 -2.00 8.84 10.06
C GLY A 179 -1.41 8.57 11.44
N LEU A 180 -2.27 8.63 12.44
CA LEU A 180 -1.96 8.27 13.82
C LEU A 180 -3.00 7.26 14.29
N ILE A 181 -2.57 6.04 14.62
CA ILE A 181 -3.44 4.91 14.95
C ILE A 181 -3.06 4.40 16.35
N PRO A 182 -3.74 4.88 17.41
CA PRO A 182 -3.73 4.23 18.71
C PRO A 182 -4.29 2.81 18.59
N THR A 183 -3.53 1.83 19.07
CA THR A 183 -3.84 0.41 18.95
C THR A 183 -3.72 -0.29 20.29
N PHE A 184 -4.80 -0.96 20.70
CA PHE A 184 -4.84 -1.82 21.87
C PHE A 184 -4.58 -3.26 21.47
N THR A 185 -3.88 -3.99 22.32
CA THR A 185 -3.55 -5.40 22.10
C THR A 185 -3.91 -6.21 23.34
N THR A 186 -4.43 -7.43 23.17
CA THR A 186 -4.64 -8.35 24.31
C THR A 186 -3.32 -8.75 24.97
N GLY A 187 -3.37 -9.21 26.23
CA GLY A 187 -2.16 -9.56 27.00
C GLY A 187 -1.28 -10.64 26.35
N ASN A 188 -1.87 -11.46 25.47
CA ASN A 188 -1.18 -12.49 24.68
C ASN A 188 -0.79 -12.03 23.25
N GLY A 189 -1.00 -10.77 22.87
CA GLY A 189 -0.62 -10.24 21.56
C GLY A 189 -1.54 -10.60 20.40
N LYS A 190 -2.46 -11.54 20.57
CA LYS A 190 -3.19 -12.19 19.47
C LYS A 190 -4.28 -11.34 18.86
N ILE A 191 -4.94 -10.51 19.65
CA ILE A 191 -5.98 -9.60 19.17
C ILE A 191 -5.46 -8.19 19.26
N ARG A 192 -5.56 -7.45 18.16
CA ARG A 192 -5.14 -6.05 18.02
C ARG A 192 -6.31 -5.26 17.47
N ILE A 193 -6.64 -4.12 18.06
CA ILE A 193 -7.67 -3.22 17.54
C ILE A 193 -7.11 -1.81 17.62
N GLY A 194 -7.01 -1.13 16.49
CA GLY A 194 -6.54 0.24 16.40
C GLY A 194 -7.50 1.10 15.59
N ALA A 195 -7.71 2.34 16.03
CA ALA A 195 -8.55 3.28 15.31
C ALA A 195 -7.99 4.69 15.47
N GLY A 196 -7.86 5.43 14.38
CA GLY A 196 -7.36 6.79 14.44
C GLY A 196 -7.46 7.57 13.14
N PRO A 197 -7.17 8.88 13.20
CA PRO A 197 -7.31 9.76 12.06
C PRO A 197 -6.18 9.58 11.04
N TYR A 198 -6.48 9.93 9.79
CA TYR A 198 -5.48 10.19 8.77
C TYR A 198 -5.84 11.43 7.94
N VAL A 199 -4.83 11.97 7.30
CA VAL A 199 -4.92 13.01 6.28
C VAL A 199 -4.15 12.58 5.05
N GLY A 200 -4.48 13.12 3.88
CA GLY A 200 -3.76 12.81 2.65
C GLY A 200 -3.88 13.90 1.60
N THR A 201 -2.86 13.95 0.75
CA THR A 201 -2.80 14.83 -0.42
C THR A 201 -2.67 14.00 -1.69
N ARG A 202 -3.32 14.47 -2.75
CA ARG A 202 -3.40 13.75 -4.02
C ARG A 202 -2.11 13.93 -4.81
N LEU A 203 -1.52 12.81 -5.22
CA LEU A 203 -0.33 12.75 -6.08
C LEU A 203 -0.69 12.70 -7.56
N GLY A 204 -1.88 12.19 -7.89
CA GLY A 204 -2.29 11.98 -9.27
C GLY A 204 -3.69 11.41 -9.37
N GLY A 205 -4.18 11.33 -10.60
CA GLY A 205 -5.48 10.75 -10.91
C GLY A 205 -5.72 10.73 -12.41
N ARG A 206 -6.62 9.85 -12.86
CA ARG A 206 -7.00 9.74 -14.26
C ARG A 206 -8.32 8.99 -14.42
N GLY A 207 -9.06 9.34 -15.45
CA GLY A 207 -10.08 8.49 -16.04
C GLY A 207 -9.45 7.49 -16.99
N LYS A 208 -9.99 6.28 -17.05
CA LYS A 208 -9.64 5.28 -18.04
C LYS A 208 -10.91 4.69 -18.63
N PHE A 209 -11.03 4.81 -19.94
CA PHE A 209 -12.08 4.19 -20.72
C PHE A 209 -11.47 3.26 -21.77
N VAL A 210 -12.12 2.13 -22.05
CA VAL A 210 -11.64 1.14 -23.00
C VAL A 210 -12.83 0.58 -23.74
N TYR A 211 -12.81 0.65 -25.06
CA TYR A 211 -13.89 0.20 -25.93
C TYR A 211 -13.32 -0.53 -27.15
N ASN A 212 -14.17 -1.22 -27.90
CA ASN A 212 -13.84 -1.73 -29.22
C ASN A 212 -14.33 -0.72 -30.26
N ASN A 213 -13.46 -0.29 -31.17
CA ASN A 213 -13.86 0.59 -32.27
C ASN A 213 -14.62 -0.19 -33.36
N ASP A 214 -15.07 0.51 -34.41
CA ASP A 214 -15.84 -0.08 -35.51
C ASP A 214 -15.08 -1.18 -36.28
N GLU A 215 -13.74 -1.18 -36.20
CA GLU A 215 -12.86 -2.20 -36.78
C GLU A 215 -12.66 -3.42 -35.85
N GLY A 216 -13.34 -3.46 -34.69
CA GLY A 216 -13.17 -4.49 -33.67
C GLY A 216 -11.86 -4.39 -32.87
N LYS A 217 -11.07 -3.34 -33.06
CA LYS A 217 -9.82 -3.09 -32.36
C LYS A 217 -10.08 -2.47 -31.01
N ARG A 218 -9.42 -3.03 -29.99
CA ARG A 218 -9.50 -2.53 -28.62
C ARG A 218 -8.70 -1.24 -28.44
N THR A 219 -9.41 -0.14 -28.19
CA THR A 219 -8.86 1.20 -27.96
C THR A 219 -8.92 1.56 -26.48
N LYS A 220 -7.91 2.31 -26.01
CA LYS A 220 -7.80 2.77 -24.61
C LYS A 220 -7.68 4.28 -24.60
N GLU A 221 -8.60 4.93 -23.90
CA GLU A 221 -8.56 6.36 -23.67
C GLU A 221 -8.25 6.66 -22.21
N PHE A 222 -7.47 7.70 -22.00
CA PHE A 222 -7.09 8.17 -20.68
C PHE A 222 -7.43 9.64 -20.55
N GLN A 223 -8.31 9.96 -19.62
CA GLN A 223 -8.53 11.34 -19.24
C GLN A 223 -7.49 11.72 -18.17
N ARG A 224 -6.39 12.36 -18.59
CA ARG A 224 -5.25 12.67 -17.70
C ARG A 224 -5.52 13.83 -16.75
N THR A 225 -6.58 14.58 -16.99
CA THR A 225 -6.97 15.68 -16.13
C THR A 225 -7.61 15.13 -14.85
N ASN A 226 -7.44 15.84 -13.74
CA ASN A 226 -7.82 15.42 -12.37
C ASN A 226 -9.28 14.94 -12.17
N LEU A 227 -10.17 14.98 -13.18
CA LEU A 227 -11.59 14.59 -13.06
C LEU A 227 -12.28 15.19 -11.82
N PHE A 228 -11.82 16.36 -11.38
CA PHE A 228 -12.28 17.02 -10.16
C PHE A 228 -12.21 16.16 -8.89
N VAL A 229 -11.35 15.14 -8.85
CA VAL A 229 -11.05 14.40 -7.63
C VAL A 229 -10.42 15.34 -6.61
N ASN A 230 -10.83 15.20 -5.35
CA ASN A 230 -10.39 16.07 -4.27
C ASN A 230 -8.88 16.01 -4.07
N ASN A 231 -8.24 17.16 -3.89
CA ASN A 231 -6.78 17.23 -3.72
C ASN A 231 -6.35 16.88 -2.31
N PHE A 232 -7.24 17.09 -1.35
CA PHE A 232 -7.02 16.80 0.06
C PHE A 232 -8.09 15.82 0.53
N ARG A 233 -7.72 14.95 1.45
CA ARG A 233 -8.65 14.05 2.10
C ARG A 233 -8.29 13.88 3.56
N TYR A 234 -9.29 13.59 4.37
CA TYR A 234 -9.11 13.23 5.76
C TYR A 234 -10.16 12.21 6.16
N GLY A 235 -9.82 11.36 7.11
CA GLY A 235 -10.66 10.22 7.42
C GLY A 235 -10.26 9.50 8.69
N ALA A 236 -10.94 8.38 8.93
CA ALA A 236 -10.63 7.47 10.02
C ALA A 236 -10.17 6.13 9.45
N ARG A 237 -9.10 5.58 10.03
CA ARG A 237 -8.59 4.24 9.76
C ARG A 237 -8.88 3.34 10.95
N LEU A 238 -9.43 2.16 10.67
CA LEU A 238 -9.61 1.06 11.61
C LEU A 238 -8.68 -0.09 11.19
N GLU A 239 -7.99 -0.68 12.17
CA GLU A 239 -7.16 -1.87 12.02
C GLU A 239 -7.62 -2.93 13.01
N VAL A 240 -7.87 -4.15 12.53
CA VAL A 240 -8.27 -5.29 13.37
C VAL A 240 -7.38 -6.47 13.04
N GLY A 241 -6.62 -6.92 14.04
CA GLY A 241 -5.70 -8.05 13.94
C GLY A 241 -6.16 -9.24 14.76
N VAL A 242 -6.14 -10.43 14.16
CA VAL A 242 -6.33 -11.71 14.82
C VAL A 242 -5.23 -12.66 14.39
N ALA A 243 -4.40 -13.07 15.35
CA ALA A 243 -3.22 -13.90 15.11
C ALA A 243 -2.30 -13.29 14.04
N ASN A 244 -2.21 -13.92 12.87
CA ASN A 244 -1.37 -13.53 11.73
C ASN A 244 -2.15 -12.81 10.61
N VAL A 245 -3.44 -12.52 10.82
CA VAL A 245 -4.25 -11.77 9.86
C VAL A 245 -4.54 -10.41 10.44
N ASP A 246 -4.19 -9.37 9.68
CA ASP A 246 -4.53 -7.99 9.99
C ASP A 246 -5.44 -7.44 8.88
N LEU A 247 -6.55 -6.82 9.28
CA LEU A 247 -7.53 -6.20 8.39
C LEU A 247 -7.49 -4.69 8.58
N PHE A 248 -7.76 -3.95 7.51
CA PHE A 248 -7.94 -2.51 7.60
C PHE A 248 -9.26 -2.06 6.99
N MET A 249 -9.73 -0.91 7.45
CA MET A 249 -10.79 -0.13 6.82
C MET A 249 -10.43 1.35 6.93
N ASN A 250 -10.52 2.07 5.82
CA ASN A 250 -10.41 3.52 5.76
C ASN A 250 -11.78 4.10 5.37
N TYR A 251 -12.20 5.17 6.03
CA TYR A 251 -13.38 5.96 5.64
C TYR A 251 -12.97 7.42 5.47
N ASP A 252 -13.03 7.91 4.24
CA ASP A 252 -12.82 9.32 3.92
C ASP A 252 -14.06 10.11 4.36
N LEU A 253 -13.88 11.06 5.29
CA LEU A 253 -14.95 11.89 5.84
C LEU A 253 -15.40 12.99 4.87
N ASN A 254 -14.51 13.39 3.96
CA ASN A 254 -14.84 14.29 2.86
C ASN A 254 -15.21 13.55 1.58
N GLU A 255 -15.88 14.26 0.68
CA GLU A 255 -16.28 13.74 -0.62
C GLU A 255 -15.08 13.46 -1.53
N MET A 256 -15.22 12.42 -2.36
CA MET A 256 -14.24 12.00 -3.38
C MET A 256 -13.99 13.09 -4.42
N PHE A 257 -15.03 13.82 -4.78
CA PHE A 257 -14.95 14.93 -5.72
C PHE A 257 -14.85 16.26 -4.97
N GLN A 258 -14.39 17.29 -5.68
CA GLN A 258 -14.43 18.66 -5.19
C GLN A 258 -15.89 19.11 -5.07
N THR A 259 -16.16 19.99 -4.10
CA THR A 259 -17.50 20.56 -3.85
C THR A 259 -18.11 21.10 -5.13
N ASP A 260 -19.36 20.70 -5.42
CA ASP A 260 -20.13 21.06 -6.61
C ASP A 260 -19.50 20.68 -7.96
N LYS A 261 -18.48 19.79 -7.96
CA LYS A 261 -17.79 19.32 -9.17
C LYS A 261 -18.02 17.86 -9.48
N GLY A 262 -18.94 17.18 -8.78
CA GLY A 262 -19.31 15.80 -9.02
C GLY A 262 -20.32 15.28 -7.99
N PRO A 263 -20.69 13.99 -8.07
CA PRO A 263 -21.58 13.37 -7.10
C PRO A 263 -21.06 13.46 -5.67
N GLN A 264 -21.97 13.68 -4.73
CA GLN A 264 -21.68 13.71 -3.30
C GLN A 264 -21.52 12.29 -2.76
N VAL A 265 -20.30 11.76 -2.88
CA VAL A 265 -19.93 10.42 -2.41
C VAL A 265 -18.65 10.45 -1.59
N ASN A 266 -18.70 9.79 -0.45
CA ASN A 266 -17.55 9.49 0.38
C ASN A 266 -16.90 8.19 -0.07
N THR A 267 -15.62 8.00 0.26
CA THR A 267 -14.93 6.74 -0.06
C THR A 267 -14.75 5.87 1.17
N ILE A 268 -15.01 4.57 1.01
CA ILE A 268 -14.59 3.52 1.93
C ILE A 268 -13.57 2.62 1.22
N SER A 269 -12.51 2.24 1.93
CA SER A 269 -11.58 1.20 1.48
C SER A 269 -11.46 0.14 2.57
N PHE A 270 -11.42 -1.13 2.22
CA PHE A 270 -11.19 -2.19 3.20
C PHE A 270 -10.46 -3.37 2.57
N GLY A 271 -9.74 -4.12 3.40
CA GLY A 271 -8.93 -5.23 2.92
C GLY A 271 -8.03 -5.83 3.98
N ILE A 272 -6.98 -6.48 3.51
CA ILE A 272 -5.95 -7.10 4.35
C ILE A 272 -4.70 -6.24 4.40
N ILE A 273 -4.01 -6.32 5.52
CA ILE A 273 -2.67 -5.81 5.74
C ILE A 273 -1.71 -6.99 5.60
N LEU A 274 -0.64 -6.81 4.81
CA LEU A 274 0.45 -7.76 4.62
C LEU A 274 1.75 -7.20 5.19
#